data_AF-A0A7S2Y7R2-F1
#
_entry.id   AF-A0A7S2Y7R2-F1
#
_cell.length_a   1.000
_cell.length_b   1.000
_cell.length_c   1.000
_cell.angle_alpha   90.00
_cell.angle_beta   90.00
_cell.angle_gamma   90.00
#
_symmetry.space_group_name_H-M   'P 1'
#
loop_
_entity.id
_entity.type
_entity.pdbx_description
1 polymer ?
#
loop_
_entity_poly.entity_id
_entity_poly.type
_entity_poly.pdbx_seq_one_letter_code
_entity_poly.pdbx_strand_id
1 'polypeptide(L)'
;LFLAQSVATVMGVVASTVGHPPAHALDMDAFANQQLTTTATTMSPDEALCRFGQPSPATGQACLRAGISPKRAGSLDAFGKVDRGDFVRCKQFYGDNGKGAYEKMTTCDGPR
;
A
#
# COMPACT_ATOMS: atom_id res chain seq x y z
N LEU A 1 -16.36 20.70 72.08
CA LEU A 1 -16.64 19.25 72.17
C LEU A 1 -18.04 19.00 71.62
N PHE A 2 -18.21 17.90 70.89
CA PHE A 2 -19.21 17.62 69.85
C PHE A 2 -20.70 17.75 70.23
N LEU A 3 -21.50 18.26 69.27
CA LEU A 3 -22.91 17.91 69.08
C LEU A 3 -23.15 17.59 67.59
N ALA A 4 -23.97 16.57 67.40
CA ALA A 4 -24.16 15.76 66.21
C ALA A 4 -24.84 16.47 65.02
N GLN A 5 -24.63 15.95 63.81
CA GLN A 5 -25.74 15.64 62.89
C GLN A 5 -25.32 14.71 61.74
N SER A 6 -26.23 13.78 61.47
CA SER A 6 -26.13 12.60 60.63
C SER A 6 -26.36 12.91 59.15
N VAL A 7 -25.58 12.32 58.25
CA VAL A 7 -26.02 12.06 56.86
C VAL A 7 -25.50 10.69 56.43
N ALA A 8 -26.33 9.68 56.62
CA ALA A 8 -26.13 8.37 55.99
C ALA A 8 -26.58 8.47 54.52
N THR A 9 -25.63 8.57 53.59
CA THR A 9 -25.88 8.36 52.17
C THR A 9 -25.38 6.97 51.80
N VAL A 10 -26.24 5.97 51.99
CA VAL A 10 -26.05 4.65 51.39
C VAL A 10 -26.37 4.82 49.90
N MET A 11 -25.34 5.00 49.07
CA MET A 11 -25.50 4.81 47.63
C MET A 11 -25.77 3.32 47.40
N GLY A 12 -27.04 2.99 47.22
CA GLY A 12 -27.47 1.68 46.76
C GLY A 12 -26.88 1.43 45.37
N VAL A 13 -25.91 0.53 45.29
CA VAL A 13 -25.43 -0.03 44.03
C VAL A 13 -26.55 -0.89 43.48
N VAL A 14 -27.35 -0.35 42.55
CA VAL A 14 -28.28 -1.16 41.76
C VAL A 14 -27.41 -1.92 40.76
N ALA A 15 -26.96 -3.11 41.15
CA ALA A 15 -26.34 -4.06 40.22
C ALA A 15 -27.44 -4.64 39.34
N SER A 16 -27.78 -3.94 38.25
CA SER A 16 -28.58 -4.49 37.18
C SER A 16 -27.75 -5.55 36.46
N THR A 17 -27.87 -6.81 36.90
CA THR A 17 -27.42 -7.95 36.12
C THR A 17 -28.35 -8.09 34.93
N VAL A 18 -28.07 -7.34 33.86
CA VAL A 18 -28.62 -7.61 32.54
C VAL A 18 -28.12 -9.00 32.16
N GLY A 19 -28.99 -10.00 32.30
CA GLY A 19 -28.78 -11.35 31.81
C GLY A 19 -28.65 -11.30 30.29
N HIS A 20 -27.43 -11.10 29.82
CA HIS A 20 -27.11 -11.29 28.42
C HIS A 20 -27.23 -12.80 28.14
N PRO A 21 -27.92 -13.22 27.06
CA PRO A 21 -27.79 -14.61 26.62
C PRO A 21 -26.29 -14.90 26.44
N PRO A 22 -25.82 -16.12 26.76
CA PRO A 22 -24.45 -16.50 26.48
C PRO A 22 -24.21 -16.21 25.00
N ALA A 23 -23.33 -15.24 24.72
CA ALA A 23 -22.86 -15.02 23.38
C ALA A 23 -22.25 -16.33 22.94
N HIS A 24 -22.89 -17.00 21.97
CA HIS A 24 -22.28 -18.09 21.24
C HIS A 24 -20.92 -17.57 20.81
N ALA A 25 -19.87 -18.16 21.37
CA ALA A 25 -18.50 -17.80 21.07
C ALA A 25 -18.39 -17.70 19.55
N LEU A 26 -18.03 -16.50 19.07
CA LEU A 26 -17.59 -16.34 17.70
C LEU A 26 -16.56 -17.44 17.47
N ASP A 27 -16.84 -18.26 16.48
CA ASP A 27 -16.10 -19.44 16.07
C ASP A 27 -14.71 -19.02 15.59
N MET A 28 -13.83 -18.68 16.54
CA MET A 28 -12.43 -18.36 16.29
C MET A 28 -11.70 -19.61 15.78
N ASP A 29 -12.23 -20.80 16.07
CA ASP A 29 -11.72 -22.08 15.56
C ASP A 29 -12.02 -22.24 14.06
N ALA A 30 -13.19 -21.80 13.57
CA ALA A 30 -13.49 -21.76 12.13
C ALA A 30 -12.62 -20.73 11.38
N PHE A 31 -12.33 -19.57 11.99
CA PHE A 31 -11.38 -18.61 11.40
C PHE A 31 -9.95 -19.15 11.36
N ALA A 32 -9.50 -19.85 12.40
CA ALA A 32 -8.18 -20.49 12.43
C ALA A 32 -8.04 -21.57 11.32
N ASN A 33 -9.09 -22.36 11.12
CA ASN A 33 -9.10 -23.41 10.09
C ASN A 33 -9.21 -22.86 8.66
N GLN A 34 -9.88 -21.72 8.45
CA GLN A 34 -9.89 -21.05 7.14
C GLN A 34 -8.53 -20.47 6.74
N GLN A 35 -7.71 -20.04 7.71
CA GLN A 35 -6.36 -19.53 7.39
C GLN A 35 -5.35 -20.64 7.10
N LEU A 36 -5.57 -21.86 7.62
CA LEU A 36 -4.71 -23.02 7.37
C LEU A 36 -4.92 -23.69 6.00
N THR A 37 -6.06 -23.46 5.36
CA THR A 37 -6.38 -24.03 4.02
C THR A 37 -5.96 -23.12 2.87
N THR A 38 -5.49 -21.90 3.16
CA THR A 38 -4.73 -21.09 2.20
C THR A 38 -3.41 -21.79 1.95
N THR A 39 -3.42 -22.68 0.97
CA THR A 39 -2.26 -23.31 0.37
C THR A 39 -1.23 -22.21 0.15
N ALA A 40 -0.23 -22.13 1.01
CA ALA A 40 0.89 -21.23 0.82
C ALA A 40 1.54 -21.71 -0.46
N THR A 41 1.22 -21.08 -1.58
CA THR A 41 1.83 -21.38 -2.87
C THR A 41 3.32 -21.31 -2.63
N THR A 42 4.00 -22.46 -2.70
CA THR A 42 5.43 -22.59 -2.45
C THR A 42 6.14 -21.87 -3.59
N MET A 43 6.23 -20.54 -3.46
CA MET A 43 6.93 -19.69 -4.39
C MET A 43 8.42 -19.87 -4.16
N SER A 44 9.18 -19.86 -5.26
CA SER A 44 10.64 -19.93 -5.16
C SER A 44 11.15 -18.71 -4.38
N PRO A 45 12.31 -18.81 -3.70
CA PRO A 45 12.87 -17.68 -2.96
C PRO A 45 13.04 -16.42 -3.82
N ASP A 46 13.41 -16.59 -5.10
CA ASP A 46 13.56 -15.50 -6.06
C ASP A 46 12.21 -14.88 -6.45
N GLU A 47 11.16 -15.70 -6.59
CA GLU A 47 9.80 -15.22 -6.84
C GLU A 47 9.23 -14.47 -5.63
N ALA A 48 9.43 -15.00 -4.42
CA ALA A 48 9.03 -14.37 -3.18
C ALA A 48 9.74 -13.02 -3.00
N LEU A 49 11.04 -12.98 -3.25
CA LEU A 49 11.83 -11.75 -3.19
C LEU A 49 11.38 -10.75 -4.25
N CYS A 50 11.14 -11.20 -5.49
CA CYS A 50 10.65 -10.34 -6.55
C CYS A 50 9.27 -9.73 -6.25
N ARG A 51 8.35 -10.50 -5.67
CA ARG A 51 6.98 -10.05 -5.38
C ARG A 51 6.89 -9.18 -4.13
N PHE A 52 7.58 -9.55 -3.06
CA PHE A 52 7.37 -8.96 -1.74
C PHE A 52 8.60 -8.22 -1.18
N GLY A 53 9.78 -8.43 -1.76
CA GLY A 53 11.01 -7.77 -1.33
C GLY A 53 10.99 -6.25 -1.57
N GLN A 54 11.77 -5.50 -0.80
CA GLN A 54 11.93 -4.06 -1.04
C GLN A 54 12.70 -3.81 -2.36
N PRO A 55 12.44 -2.70 -3.07
CA PRO A 55 13.19 -2.35 -4.28
C PRO A 55 14.69 -2.28 -3.99
N SER A 56 15.48 -3.09 -4.71
CA SER A 56 16.93 -3.12 -4.57
C SER A 56 17.57 -3.77 -5.80
N PRO A 57 18.88 -3.57 -6.05
CA PRO A 57 19.56 -4.26 -7.14
C PRO A 57 19.42 -5.78 -7.07
N ALA A 58 19.45 -6.35 -5.87
CA ALA A 58 19.29 -7.79 -5.64
C ALA A 58 17.87 -8.27 -5.97
N THR A 59 16.86 -7.46 -5.65
CA THR A 59 15.45 -7.75 -5.93
C THR A 59 15.16 -7.73 -7.42
N GLY A 60 15.65 -6.72 -8.14
CA GLY A 60 15.49 -6.64 -9.59
C GLY A 60 16.18 -7.80 -10.31
N GLN A 61 17.37 -8.21 -9.86
CA GLN A 61 18.03 -9.41 -10.40
C GLN A 61 17.26 -10.70 -10.08
N ALA A 62 16.69 -10.82 -8.89
CA ALA A 62 15.82 -11.95 -8.52
C ALA A 62 14.58 -12.02 -9.41
N CYS A 63 13.96 -10.87 -9.75
CA CYS A 63 12.88 -10.82 -10.72
C CYS A 63 13.29 -11.35 -12.10
N LEU A 64 14.46 -10.95 -12.60
CA LEU A 64 14.97 -11.45 -13.88
C LEU A 64 15.24 -12.96 -13.85
N ARG A 65 15.83 -13.48 -12.75
CA ARG A 65 16.05 -14.92 -12.57
C ARG A 65 14.75 -15.71 -12.47
N ALA A 66 13.73 -15.13 -11.83
CA ALA A 66 12.40 -15.71 -11.74
C ALA A 66 11.58 -15.56 -13.03
N GLY A 67 12.08 -14.87 -14.07
CA GLY A 67 11.35 -14.61 -15.31
C GLY A 67 10.16 -13.66 -15.15
N ILE A 68 10.15 -12.85 -14.08
CA ILE A 68 9.08 -11.91 -13.75
C ILE A 68 9.49 -10.51 -14.19
N SER A 69 8.53 -9.73 -14.68
CA SER A 69 8.77 -8.33 -15.02
C SER A 69 9.23 -7.55 -13.78
N PRO A 70 10.36 -6.84 -13.83
CA PRO A 70 10.81 -6.00 -12.73
C PRO A 70 9.98 -4.72 -12.59
N LYS A 71 9.03 -4.44 -13.51
CA LYS A 71 8.11 -3.31 -13.37
C LYS A 71 7.13 -3.58 -12.23
N ARG A 72 7.07 -2.64 -11.28
CA ARG A 72 6.11 -2.65 -10.17
C ARG A 72 5.07 -1.56 -10.37
N ALA A 73 3.89 -1.78 -9.78
CA ALA A 73 2.86 -0.75 -9.72
C ALA A 73 3.32 0.36 -8.77
N GLY A 74 3.83 1.45 -9.33
CA GLY A 74 4.36 2.59 -8.57
C GLY A 74 5.36 3.39 -9.38
N SER A 75 6.01 4.36 -8.74
CA SER A 75 7.05 5.16 -9.36
C SER A 75 8.41 4.47 -9.38
N LEU A 76 8.62 3.38 -8.61
CA LEU A 76 9.89 2.65 -8.57
C LEU A 76 9.77 1.23 -9.14
N ASP A 77 10.72 0.84 -9.97
CA ASP A 77 10.89 -0.54 -10.42
C ASP A 77 11.51 -1.43 -9.32
N ALA A 78 11.59 -2.74 -9.57
CA ALA A 78 12.18 -3.69 -8.64
C ALA A 78 13.67 -3.45 -8.35
N PHE A 79 14.37 -2.68 -9.20
CA PHE A 79 15.76 -2.26 -9.00
C PHE A 79 15.87 -1.01 -8.10
N GLY A 80 14.76 -0.35 -7.77
CA GLY A 80 14.75 0.92 -7.05
C GLY A 80 15.04 2.12 -7.97
N LYS A 81 14.92 1.97 -9.29
CA LYS A 81 14.95 3.10 -10.22
C LYS A 81 13.56 3.68 -10.36
N VAL A 82 13.51 5.01 -10.42
CA VAL A 82 12.25 5.72 -10.65
C VAL A 82 11.88 5.57 -12.13
N ASP A 83 10.78 4.88 -12.42
CA ASP A 83 10.16 4.87 -13.73
C ASP A 83 9.46 6.23 -13.90
N ARG A 84 10.16 7.17 -14.55
CA ARG A 84 9.60 8.47 -14.86
C ARG A 84 8.59 8.38 -16.00
N GLY A 85 8.41 7.23 -16.65
CA GLY A 85 7.53 7.10 -17.80
C GLY A 85 8.12 7.73 -19.07
N ASP A 86 7.51 7.36 -20.18
CA ASP A 86 7.87 7.78 -21.53
C ASP A 86 7.31 9.17 -21.84
N PHE A 87 8.04 10.22 -21.45
CA PHE A 87 7.67 11.59 -21.79
C PHE A 87 8.29 12.04 -23.11
N VAL A 88 7.44 12.54 -24.01
CA VAL A 88 7.86 13.25 -25.22
C VAL A 88 8.36 14.65 -24.81
N ARG A 89 9.57 15.01 -25.24
CA ARG A 89 10.14 16.34 -24.95
C ARG A 89 9.94 17.25 -26.15
N CYS A 90 8.98 18.17 -26.05
CA CYS A 90 8.74 19.17 -27.08
C CYS A 90 9.52 20.47 -26.80
N LYS A 91 10.28 20.93 -27.79
CA LYS A 91 10.92 22.25 -27.81
C LYS A 91 10.16 23.16 -28.76
N GLN A 92 9.84 24.35 -28.29
CA GLN A 92 9.23 25.40 -29.11
C GLN A 92 10.30 26.42 -29.49
N PHE A 93 10.40 26.75 -30.77
CA PHE A 93 11.31 27.77 -31.27
C PHE A 93 10.64 28.57 -32.38
N TYR A 94 11.08 29.81 -32.58
CA TYR A 94 10.62 30.64 -33.70
C TYR A 94 11.59 30.45 -34.86
N GLY A 95 11.10 29.84 -35.94
CA GLY A 95 11.85 29.63 -37.18
C GLY A 95 11.32 30.54 -38.28
N ASP A 96 12.20 30.98 -39.17
CA ASP A 96 11.80 31.63 -40.41
C ASP A 96 11.12 30.58 -41.30
N ASN A 97 9.89 30.85 -41.72
CA ASN A 97 9.10 29.98 -42.59
C ASN A 97 9.48 30.13 -44.08
N GLY A 98 10.54 30.88 -44.40
CA GLY A 98 11.00 31.14 -45.76
C GLY A 98 10.14 32.15 -46.52
N LYS A 99 9.16 32.76 -45.84
CA LYS A 99 8.30 33.84 -46.37
C LYS A 99 8.58 35.18 -45.70
N GLY A 100 9.67 35.28 -44.92
CA GLY A 100 10.04 36.48 -44.17
C GLY A 100 9.22 36.70 -42.90
N ALA A 101 8.55 35.65 -42.39
CA ALA A 101 7.80 35.69 -41.14
C ALA A 101 8.31 34.61 -40.18
N TYR A 102 8.40 34.98 -38.90
CA TYR A 102 8.79 34.06 -37.84
C TYR A 102 7.56 33.35 -37.29
N GLU A 103 7.49 32.03 -37.46
CA GLU A 103 6.41 31.21 -36.92
C GLU A 103 6.90 30.34 -35.77
N LYS A 104 6.00 30.07 -34.84
CA LYS A 104 6.27 29.21 -33.69
C LYS A 104 6.25 27.74 -34.12
N MET A 105 7.43 27.16 -34.29
CA MET A 105 7.61 25.74 -34.59
C MET A 105 7.74 24.94 -33.28
N THR A 106 7.16 23.74 -33.27
CA THR A 106 7.30 22.80 -32.14
C THR A 106 7.92 21.51 -32.65
N THR A 107 9.11 21.18 -32.18
CA THR A 107 9.76 19.90 -32.46
C THR A 107 9.70 19.04 -31.21
N CYS A 108 9.14 17.84 -31.33
CA CYS A 108 9.02 16.88 -30.25
C CYS A 108 9.97 15.71 -30.49
N ASP A 109 10.88 15.48 -29.53
CA ASP A 109 11.70 14.28 -29.50
C ASP A 109 10.92 13.15 -28.81
N GLY A 110 10.93 11.95 -29.42
CA GLY A 110 10.22 10.77 -28.94
C GLY A 110 10.65 10.29 -27.55
N PRO A 111 9.91 9.33 -26.95
CA PRO A 111 10.23 8.79 -25.64
C PRO A 111 11.61 8.10 -25.65
N ARG A 112 12.34 8.19 -24.52
CA ARG A 112 13.72 7.71 -24.35
C ARG A 112 13.76 6.34 -23.70
#